data_AF-A0AA43BZS1-F1
#
_entry.id   AF-A0AA43BZS1-F1
#
_cell.length_a   1.000
_cell.length_b   1.000
_cell.length_c   1.000
_cell.angle_alpha   90.00
_cell.angle_beta   90.00
_cell.angle_gamma   90.00
#
_symmetry.space_group_name_H-M   'P 1'
#
loop_
_entity.id
_entity.type
_entity.pdbx_description
1 polymer ?
#
loop_
_entity_poly.entity_id
_entity_poly.type
_entity_poly.pdbx_seq_one_letter_code
_entity_poly.pdbx_strand_id
1 'polypeptide(L)'
;MARQAGRVALPPLPGLAAAALVILGVLLSMFVAEGFLALAGLGAFGPGILRELGWLRDHDEFQRQAAHRAGYHAYLIGGLATAFVVSALRSRGETLEDSAGWVMLILVVLWTTWLFSSLLAYWGARKTASAILTVFGLFWIVFVLASIIGTESQDVTVVNMLLASLMGSIVVVPFFVLARKAGRWPRGTGVALLTVAALFLLMFVPVWVERSMKLPDLLLTATLLIVPLVATGMALLREGPQLEEDGASPDVAG
;
A
#
# COMPACT_ATOMS: atom_id res chain seq x y z
N MET A 1 28.01 20.31 17.79
CA MET A 1 27.17 19.44 16.95
C MET A 1 25.69 19.74 17.24
N ALA A 2 25.10 20.65 16.47
CA ALA A 2 23.69 21.00 16.61
C ALA A 2 22.85 19.92 15.89
N ARG A 3 21.99 19.22 16.64
CA ARG A 3 20.94 18.38 16.06
C ARG A 3 20.08 19.29 15.19
N GLN A 4 20.16 19.16 13.86
CA GLN A 4 19.11 19.67 12.98
C GLN A 4 17.82 18.99 13.41
N ALA A 5 17.01 19.71 14.18
CA ALA A 5 15.66 19.32 14.49
C ALA A 5 14.94 19.21 13.15
N GLY A 6 14.74 17.97 12.70
CA GLY A 6 14.04 17.67 11.46
C GLY A 6 12.65 18.27 11.56
N ARG A 7 12.47 19.45 10.97
CA ARG A 7 11.14 20.00 10.73
C ARG A 7 10.45 18.96 9.86
N VAL A 8 9.42 18.32 10.42
CA VAL A 8 8.51 17.50 9.65
C VAL A 8 7.90 18.45 8.63
N ALA A 9 8.40 18.41 7.40
CA ALA A 9 7.84 19.18 6.31
C ALA A 9 6.41 18.69 6.14
N LEU A 10 5.44 19.58 6.39
CA LEU A 10 4.05 19.27 6.14
C LEU A 10 3.91 18.88 4.67
N PRO A 11 3.14 17.82 4.34
CA PRO A 11 2.92 17.44 2.97
C PRO A 11 2.34 18.64 2.19
N PRO A 12 2.78 18.86 0.95
CA PRO A 12 2.31 19.98 0.15
C PRO A 12 0.79 19.86 -0.04
N LEU A 13 0.08 21.00 -0.01
CA LEU A 13 -1.38 21.09 -0.13
C LEU A 13 -1.99 20.23 -1.26
N PRO A 14 -1.39 20.12 -2.45
CA PRO A 14 -1.88 19.25 -3.52
C PRO A 14 -1.92 17.77 -3.14
N GLY A 15 -0.95 17.30 -2.35
CA GLY A 15 -0.91 15.91 -1.86
C GLY A 15 -2.00 15.63 -0.84
N LEU A 16 -2.30 16.59 0.03
CA LEU A 16 -3.42 16.49 0.97
C LEU A 16 -4.78 16.48 0.25
N ALA A 17 -4.96 17.37 -0.73
CA ALA A 17 -6.16 17.42 -1.55
C ALA A 17 -6.38 16.12 -2.33
N ALA A 18 -5.32 15.56 -2.91
CA ALA A 18 -5.35 14.29 -3.61
C ALA A 18 -5.76 13.12 -2.71
N ALA A 19 -5.13 13.02 -1.53
CA ALA A 19 -5.47 11.99 -0.54
C ALA A 19 -6.92 12.11 -0.08
N ALA A 20 -7.40 13.33 0.17
CA ALA A 20 -8.79 13.58 0.51
C ALA A 20 -9.75 13.16 -0.62
N LEU A 21 -9.42 13.46 -1.88
CA LEU A 21 -10.21 13.06 -3.03
C LEU A 21 -10.29 11.53 -3.18
N VAL A 22 -9.17 10.82 -2.96
CA VAL A 22 -9.14 9.35 -2.97
C VAL A 22 -10.05 8.79 -1.89
N ILE A 23 -9.87 9.23 -0.64
CA ILE A 23 -10.66 8.75 0.50
C ILE A 23 -12.15 9.03 0.28
N LEU A 24 -12.48 10.26 -0.12
CA LEU A 24 -13.86 10.66 -0.37
C LEU A 24 -14.48 9.88 -1.53
N GLY A 25 -13.74 9.69 -2.62
CA GLY A 25 -14.22 8.91 -3.77
C GLY A 25 -14.50 7.46 -3.44
N VAL A 26 -13.65 6.82 -2.63
CA VAL A 26 -13.86 5.45 -2.15
C VAL A 26 -15.07 5.39 -1.19
N LEU A 27 -15.19 6.30 -0.24
CA LEU A 27 -16.33 6.31 0.68
C LEU A 27 -17.65 6.54 -0.07
N LEU A 28 -17.69 7.53 -0.97
CA LEU A 28 -18.89 7.81 -1.77
C LEU A 28 -19.25 6.66 -2.71
N SER A 29 -18.25 5.93 -3.24
CA SER A 29 -18.53 4.76 -4.08
C SER A 29 -19.12 3.60 -3.29
N MET A 30 -18.72 3.44 -2.03
CA MET A 30 -19.24 2.41 -1.14
C MET A 30 -20.65 2.73 -0.62
N PHE A 31 -20.96 4.00 -0.34
CA PHE A 31 -22.19 4.38 0.37
C PHE A 31 -23.26 5.07 -0.48
N VAL A 32 -22.89 5.69 -1.62
CA VAL A 32 -23.81 6.54 -2.39
C VAL A 32 -24.03 5.99 -3.79
N ALA A 33 -22.99 5.92 -4.61
CA ALA A 33 -23.09 5.43 -5.98
C ALA A 33 -21.72 5.00 -6.51
N GLU A 34 -21.68 3.85 -7.18
CA GLU A 34 -20.43 3.26 -7.67
C GLU A 34 -19.66 4.18 -8.64
N GLY A 35 -20.34 5.12 -9.31
CA GLY A 35 -19.72 6.10 -10.20
C GLY A 35 -18.74 7.07 -9.51
N PHE A 36 -18.79 7.20 -8.18
CA PHE A 36 -17.81 8.01 -7.44
C PHE A 36 -16.41 7.40 -7.39
N LEU A 37 -16.23 6.16 -7.88
CA LEU A 37 -14.90 5.58 -8.07
C LEU A 37 -14.02 6.41 -9.02
N ALA A 38 -14.64 7.12 -9.98
CA ALA A 38 -13.93 8.07 -10.84
C ALA A 38 -13.28 9.20 -10.05
N LEU A 39 -13.90 9.65 -8.95
CA LEU A 39 -13.33 10.65 -8.05
C LEU A 39 -12.07 10.11 -7.35
N ALA A 40 -12.11 8.83 -6.94
CA ALA A 40 -10.93 8.19 -6.37
C ALA A 40 -9.79 8.08 -7.39
N GLY A 41 -10.11 7.75 -8.65
CA GLY A 41 -9.15 7.79 -9.76
C GLY A 41 -8.56 9.19 -9.95
N LEU A 42 -9.39 10.23 -9.99
CA LEU A 42 -8.91 11.61 -10.11
C LEU A 42 -8.03 12.03 -8.93
N GLY A 43 -8.30 11.58 -7.71
CA GLY A 43 -7.42 11.81 -6.57
C GLY A 43 -6.06 11.13 -6.72
N ALA A 44 -6.07 9.86 -7.16
CA ALA A 44 -4.85 9.06 -7.28
C ALA A 44 -3.95 9.54 -8.43
N PHE A 45 -4.55 9.91 -9.56
CA PHE A 45 -3.83 10.24 -10.79
C PHE A 45 -3.74 11.74 -11.07
N GLY A 46 -4.65 12.55 -10.52
CA GLY A 46 -4.78 13.99 -10.77
C GLY A 46 -3.50 14.79 -10.48
N PRO A 47 -2.82 14.62 -9.34
CA PRO A 47 -1.56 15.32 -9.08
C PRO A 47 -0.49 15.02 -10.13
N GLY A 48 -0.47 13.80 -10.67
CA GLY A 48 0.45 13.42 -11.72
C GLY A 48 0.16 14.12 -13.04
N ILE A 49 -1.11 14.12 -13.44
CA ILE A 49 -1.58 14.83 -14.64
C ILE A 49 -1.30 16.33 -14.52
N LEU A 50 -1.57 16.94 -13.37
CA LEU A 50 -1.34 18.37 -13.14
C LEU A 50 0.15 18.75 -13.18
N ARG A 51 1.05 17.84 -12.79
CA ARG A 51 2.51 18.01 -12.95
C ARG A 51 2.92 17.90 -14.42
N GLU A 52 2.39 16.94 -15.16
CA GLU A 52 2.68 16.78 -16.60
C GLU A 52 2.19 17.97 -17.44
N LEU A 53 1.05 18.54 -17.07
CA LEU A 53 0.52 19.76 -17.69
C LEU A 53 1.29 21.04 -17.29
N GLY A 54 2.28 20.92 -16.40
CA GLY A 54 3.10 22.04 -15.93
C GLY A 54 2.37 23.02 -15.01
N TRP A 55 1.16 22.68 -14.53
CA TRP A 55 0.38 23.51 -13.61
C TRP A 55 0.92 23.43 -12.17
N LEU A 56 1.54 22.31 -11.81
CA LEU A 56 2.27 22.14 -10.55
C LEU A 56 3.78 22.24 -10.79
N ARG A 57 4.36 23.39 -10.45
CA ARG A 57 5.83 23.59 -10.42
C ARG A 57 6.35 23.27 -9.02
N ASP A 58 6.75 22.02 -8.80
CA ASP A 58 7.56 21.64 -7.64
C ASP A 58 9.04 21.77 -8.01
N HIS A 59 9.76 22.65 -7.31
CA HIS A 59 11.13 23.03 -7.67
C HIS A 59 12.20 22.01 -7.25
N ASP A 60 11.87 21.00 -6.45
CA ASP A 60 12.83 20.03 -5.89
C ASP A 60 12.97 18.74 -6.74
N GLU A 61 12.26 18.60 -7.87
CA GLU A 61 11.99 17.31 -8.53
C GLU A 61 12.77 17.04 -9.84
N PHE A 62 13.52 18.03 -10.36
CA PHE A 62 14.23 17.91 -11.64
C PHE A 62 15.37 16.86 -11.68
N GLN A 63 15.85 16.34 -10.54
CA GLN A 63 16.82 15.23 -10.49
C GLN A 63 16.19 13.82 -10.42
N ARG A 64 14.87 13.68 -10.21
CA ARG A 64 14.15 12.39 -10.23
C ARG A 64 13.54 12.03 -11.59
N GLN A 65 13.56 13.01 -12.51
CA GLN A 65 12.70 13.08 -13.69
C GLN A 65 13.20 12.36 -14.96
N ALA A 66 14.30 11.59 -14.95
CA ALA A 66 14.82 10.97 -16.18
C ALA A 66 14.56 9.45 -16.33
N ALA A 67 14.41 8.68 -15.24
CA ALA A 67 14.41 7.20 -15.32
C ALA A 67 13.02 6.52 -15.29
N HIS A 68 11.91 7.27 -15.23
CA HIS A 68 10.57 6.67 -15.00
C HIS A 68 9.44 7.19 -15.88
N ARG A 69 9.71 7.96 -16.95
CA ARG A 69 8.64 8.59 -17.74
C ARG A 69 7.70 7.59 -18.43
N ALA A 70 8.22 6.55 -19.09
CA ALA A 70 7.36 5.60 -19.80
C ALA A 70 6.45 4.77 -18.87
N GLY A 71 7.00 4.26 -17.76
CA GLY A 71 6.24 3.49 -16.77
C GLY A 71 5.22 4.34 -16.00
N TYR A 72 5.57 5.60 -15.73
CA TYR A 72 4.67 6.56 -15.08
C TYR A 72 3.51 6.97 -16.00
N HIS A 73 3.79 7.30 -17.27
CA HIS A 73 2.74 7.62 -18.24
C HIS A 73 1.85 6.41 -18.53
N ALA A 74 2.42 5.21 -18.68
CA ALA A 74 1.64 3.99 -18.87
C ALA A 74 0.75 3.67 -17.65
N TYR A 75 1.23 3.92 -16.44
CA TYR A 75 0.44 3.79 -15.22
C TYR A 75 -0.68 4.83 -15.13
N LEU A 76 -0.40 6.11 -15.45
CA LEU A 76 -1.40 7.16 -15.43
C LEU A 76 -2.49 6.91 -16.47
N ILE A 77 -2.11 6.65 -17.72
CA ILE A 77 -3.06 6.42 -18.81
C ILE A 77 -3.81 5.11 -18.57
N GLY A 78 -3.10 4.02 -18.24
CA GLY A 78 -3.71 2.72 -17.99
C GLY A 78 -4.63 2.71 -16.77
N GLY A 79 -4.18 3.29 -15.65
CA GLY A 79 -4.95 3.37 -14.42
C GLY A 79 -6.17 4.28 -14.55
N LEU A 80 -6.02 5.45 -15.16
CA LEU A 80 -7.14 6.38 -15.38
C LEU A 80 -8.16 5.80 -16.38
N ALA A 81 -7.71 5.26 -17.51
CA ALA A 81 -8.59 4.64 -18.49
C ALA A 81 -9.34 3.45 -17.87
N THR A 82 -8.66 2.61 -17.10
CA THR A 82 -9.29 1.48 -16.41
C THR A 82 -10.32 1.96 -15.39
N ALA A 83 -9.99 2.95 -14.56
CA ALA A 83 -10.94 3.52 -13.60
C ALA A 83 -12.19 4.11 -14.28
N PHE A 84 -11.99 4.79 -15.42
CA PHE A 84 -13.08 5.40 -16.18
C PHE A 84 -13.96 4.34 -16.86
N VAL A 85 -13.36 3.33 -17.48
CA VAL A 85 -14.08 2.21 -18.11
C VAL A 85 -14.88 1.43 -17.07
N VAL A 86 -14.29 1.11 -15.91
CA VAL A 86 -15.01 0.46 -14.80
C VAL A 86 -16.19 1.30 -14.33
N SER A 87 -15.95 2.59 -14.09
CA SER A 87 -16.98 3.50 -13.61
C SER A 87 -18.12 3.63 -14.63
N ALA A 88 -17.82 3.66 -15.93
CA ALA A 88 -18.82 3.77 -16.99
C ALA A 88 -19.61 2.47 -17.21
N LEU A 89 -18.98 1.31 -17.07
CA LEU A 89 -19.66 0.01 -17.16
C LEU A 89 -20.58 -0.20 -15.94
N ARG A 90 -20.09 0.10 -14.74
CA ARG A 90 -20.89 -0.01 -13.51
C ARG A 90 -22.06 0.98 -13.45
N SER A 91 -21.89 2.22 -13.92
CA SER A 91 -22.99 3.21 -13.94
C SER A 91 -24.13 2.86 -14.89
N ARG A 92 -23.90 1.96 -15.86
CA ARG A 92 -24.90 1.45 -16.78
C ARG A 92 -25.65 0.21 -16.27
N GLY A 93 -25.33 -0.26 -15.06
CA GLY A 93 -25.92 -1.47 -14.51
C GLY A 93 -25.48 -2.76 -15.20
N GLU A 94 -24.42 -2.72 -16.02
CA GLU A 94 -23.84 -3.93 -16.58
C GLU A 94 -23.16 -4.73 -15.46
N THR A 95 -23.68 -5.92 -15.18
CA THR A 95 -23.07 -6.84 -14.24
C THR A 95 -21.80 -7.40 -14.86
N LEU A 96 -20.66 -6.83 -14.46
CA LEU A 96 -19.33 -7.35 -14.77
C LEU A 96 -19.04 -8.65 -13.97
N GLU A 97 -19.99 -9.56 -13.82
CA GLU A 97 -19.87 -10.72 -12.92
C GLU A 97 -18.64 -11.60 -13.20
N ASP A 98 -18.21 -11.69 -14.46
CA ASP A 98 -16.98 -12.41 -14.84
C ASP A 98 -15.77 -11.48 -15.13
N SER A 99 -16.00 -10.20 -15.44
CA SER A 99 -14.93 -9.26 -15.81
C SER A 99 -14.45 -8.39 -14.63
N ALA A 100 -15.29 -8.19 -13.61
CA ALA A 100 -15.01 -7.28 -12.50
C ALA A 100 -13.77 -7.69 -11.72
N GLY A 101 -13.60 -8.99 -11.47
CA GLY A 101 -12.43 -9.52 -10.78
C GLY A 101 -11.13 -9.21 -11.53
N TRP A 102 -11.12 -9.39 -12.86
CA TRP A 102 -9.96 -9.08 -13.70
C TRP A 102 -9.65 -7.59 -13.73
N VAL A 103 -10.68 -6.75 -13.84
CA VAL A 103 -10.44 -5.30 -13.90
C VAL A 103 -9.98 -4.76 -12.55
N MET A 104 -10.54 -5.26 -11.43
CA MET A 104 -10.05 -4.95 -10.09
C MET A 104 -8.61 -5.43 -9.89
N LEU A 105 -8.27 -6.61 -10.38
CA LEU A 105 -6.90 -7.11 -10.34
C LEU A 105 -5.94 -6.18 -11.08
N ILE A 106 -6.27 -5.77 -12.31
CA ILE A 106 -5.46 -4.84 -13.10
C ILE A 106 -5.27 -3.53 -12.34
N LEU A 107 -6.36 -2.94 -11.81
CA LEU A 107 -6.30 -1.70 -11.03
C LEU A 107 -5.40 -1.85 -9.79
N VAL A 108 -5.54 -2.95 -9.06
CA VAL A 108 -4.75 -3.21 -7.86
C VAL A 108 -3.27 -3.44 -8.20
N VAL A 109 -2.95 -4.21 -9.24
CA VAL A 109 -1.56 -4.44 -9.67
C VAL A 109 -0.91 -3.11 -10.08
N LEU A 110 -1.61 -2.30 -10.87
CA LEU A 110 -1.12 -0.99 -11.26
C LEU A 110 -0.90 -0.13 -10.01
N TRP A 111 -1.92 0.00 -9.16
CA TRP A 111 -1.90 0.88 -7.99
C TRP A 111 -0.82 0.49 -6.99
N THR A 112 -0.70 -0.80 -6.66
CA THR A 112 0.34 -1.31 -5.76
C THR A 112 1.72 -1.06 -6.34
N THR A 113 1.96 -1.37 -7.62
CA THR A 113 3.25 -1.16 -8.27
C THR A 113 3.69 0.31 -8.19
N TRP A 114 2.78 1.22 -8.51
CA TRP A 114 3.05 2.66 -8.42
C TRP A 114 3.27 3.14 -6.98
N LEU A 115 2.44 2.69 -6.05
CA LEU A 115 2.54 3.04 -4.64
C LEU A 115 3.91 2.63 -4.09
N PHE A 116 4.33 1.40 -4.36
CA PHE A 116 5.63 0.89 -3.94
C PHE A 116 6.78 1.66 -4.58
N SER A 117 6.73 1.91 -5.88
CA SER A 117 7.76 2.70 -6.57
C SER A 117 7.89 4.10 -5.96
N SER A 118 6.76 4.79 -5.75
CA SER A 118 6.72 6.14 -5.22
C SER A 118 7.20 6.22 -3.77
N LEU A 119 6.74 5.32 -2.90
CA LEU A 119 7.14 5.29 -1.50
C LEU A 119 8.63 4.95 -1.34
N LEU A 120 9.11 3.91 -2.03
CA LEU A 120 10.51 3.50 -1.96
C LEU A 120 11.43 4.62 -2.44
N ALA A 121 11.06 5.31 -3.53
CA ALA A 121 11.82 6.46 -3.99
C ALA A 121 11.82 7.57 -2.93
N TYR A 122 10.67 7.94 -2.36
CA TYR A 122 10.50 9.09 -1.48
C TYR A 122 11.12 8.93 -0.09
N TRP A 123 10.90 7.80 0.56
CA TRP A 123 11.28 7.60 1.95
C TRP A 123 12.50 6.69 2.14
N GLY A 124 12.93 5.97 1.11
CA GLY A 124 13.91 4.88 1.22
C GLY A 124 13.28 3.60 1.77
N ALA A 125 13.96 2.46 1.67
CA ALA A 125 13.34 1.17 1.94
C ALA A 125 12.96 0.99 3.43
N ARG A 126 13.79 1.44 4.38
CA ARG A 126 13.46 1.32 5.83
C ARG A 126 12.19 2.04 6.23
N LYS A 127 12.10 3.33 5.89
CA LYS A 127 10.97 4.18 6.29
C LYS A 127 9.69 3.75 5.57
N THR A 128 9.79 3.39 4.30
CA THR A 128 8.67 2.82 3.53
C THR A 128 8.17 1.52 4.14
N ALA A 129 9.07 0.58 4.44
CA ALA A 129 8.70 -0.68 5.08
C ALA A 129 7.99 -0.47 6.42
N SER A 130 8.54 0.41 7.27
CA SER A 130 7.96 0.75 8.57
C SER A 130 6.57 1.40 8.43
N ALA A 131 6.41 2.32 7.49
CA ALA A 131 5.14 2.98 7.21
C ALA A 131 4.08 1.99 6.70
N ILE A 132 4.42 1.16 5.71
CA ILE A 132 3.51 0.15 5.13
C ILE A 132 3.05 -0.82 6.21
N LEU A 133 3.98 -1.35 7.03
CA LEU A 133 3.64 -2.26 8.12
C LEU A 133 2.76 -1.61 9.18
N THR A 134 2.97 -0.33 9.47
CA THR A 134 2.12 0.43 10.40
C THR A 134 0.72 0.61 9.85
N VAL A 135 0.59 1.01 8.57
CA VAL A 135 -0.71 1.15 7.89
C VAL A 135 -1.44 -0.18 7.82
N PHE A 136 -0.75 -1.27 7.48
CA PHE A 136 -1.32 -2.62 7.50
C PHE A 136 -1.80 -3.01 8.91
N GLY A 137 -0.98 -2.77 9.93
CA GLY A 137 -1.36 -3.03 11.33
C GLY A 137 -2.61 -2.25 11.75
N LEU A 138 -2.69 -0.97 11.40
CA LEU A 138 -3.87 -0.12 11.66
C LEU A 138 -5.11 -0.60 10.91
N PHE A 139 -4.96 -0.95 9.63
CA PHE A 139 -6.04 -1.53 8.84
C PHE A 139 -6.61 -2.80 9.50
N TRP A 140 -5.73 -3.70 9.96
CA TRP A 140 -6.15 -4.91 10.66
C TRP A 140 -6.83 -4.62 12.01
N ILE A 141 -6.42 -3.59 12.75
CA ILE A 141 -7.14 -3.16 13.96
C ILE A 141 -8.57 -2.75 13.62
N VAL A 142 -8.74 -1.91 12.58
CA VAL A 142 -10.07 -1.48 12.14
C VAL A 142 -10.91 -2.69 11.72
N PHE A 143 -10.32 -3.63 10.99
CA PHE A 143 -11.01 -4.86 10.58
C PHE A 143 -11.42 -5.73 11.78
N VAL A 144 -10.54 -5.93 12.76
CA VAL A 144 -10.85 -6.67 13.99
C VAL A 144 -11.98 -5.98 14.75
N LEU A 145 -11.92 -4.66 14.94
CA LEU A 145 -12.97 -3.90 15.60
C LEU A 145 -14.30 -3.99 14.86
N ALA A 146 -14.29 -3.83 13.54
CA ALA A 146 -15.47 -3.97 12.70
C ALA A 146 -16.06 -5.38 12.79
N SER A 147 -15.21 -6.42 12.84
CA SER A 147 -15.67 -7.81 13.00
C SER A 147 -16.35 -8.03 14.34
N ILE A 148 -15.84 -7.45 15.43
CA ILE A 148 -16.42 -7.54 16.76
C ILE A 148 -17.77 -6.83 16.82
N ILE A 149 -17.85 -5.61 16.28
CA ILE A 149 -19.07 -4.80 16.24
C ILE A 149 -20.14 -5.46 15.37
N GLY A 150 -19.76 -6.03 14.21
CA GLY A 150 -20.68 -6.67 13.28
C GLY A 150 -21.32 -7.96 13.81
N THR A 151 -20.78 -8.56 14.88
CA THR A 151 -21.31 -9.79 15.51
C THR A 151 -22.54 -9.56 16.41
N GLU A 152 -23.10 -8.35 16.44
CA GLU A 152 -24.20 -7.92 17.33
C GLU A 152 -25.49 -8.76 17.28
N SER A 153 -25.61 -9.71 16.34
CA SER A 153 -26.82 -10.51 16.10
C SER A 153 -26.82 -11.94 16.68
N GLN A 154 -25.74 -12.42 17.31
CA GLN A 154 -25.72 -13.76 17.92
C GLN A 154 -25.03 -13.77 19.30
N ASP A 155 -25.78 -14.12 20.36
CA ASP A 155 -25.35 -14.42 21.74
C ASP A 155 -23.85 -14.16 22.07
N VAL A 156 -23.47 -12.87 22.09
CA VAL A 156 -22.10 -12.47 22.36
C VAL A 156 -21.87 -12.54 23.88
N THR A 157 -21.36 -13.68 24.35
CA THR A 157 -20.79 -13.75 25.71
C THR A 157 -19.50 -12.91 25.76
N VAL A 158 -19.25 -12.25 26.90
CA VAL A 158 -18.03 -11.45 27.15
C VAL A 158 -16.75 -12.24 26.83
N VAL A 159 -16.77 -13.55 27.08
CA VAL A 159 -15.68 -14.48 26.78
C VAL A 159 -15.38 -14.53 25.28
N ASN A 160 -16.39 -14.62 24.41
CA ASN A 160 -16.21 -14.63 22.96
C ASN A 160 -15.63 -13.31 22.45
N MET A 161 -16.03 -12.18 23.03
CA MET A 161 -15.51 -10.86 22.67
C MET A 161 -14.03 -10.71 23.05
N LEU A 162 -13.63 -11.19 24.23
CA LEU A 162 -12.23 -11.23 24.66
C LEU A 162 -11.39 -12.15 23.78
N LEU A 163 -11.92 -13.33 23.45
CA LEU A 163 -11.22 -14.31 22.61
C LEU A 163 -11.04 -13.78 21.17
N ALA A 164 -12.07 -13.17 20.59
CA ALA A 164 -11.98 -12.50 19.29
C ALA A 164 -10.94 -11.36 19.30
N SER A 165 -10.92 -10.54 20.36
CA SER A 165 -9.93 -9.47 20.53
C SER A 165 -8.51 -10.01 20.67
N LEU A 166 -8.34 -11.10 21.40
CA LEU A 166 -7.04 -11.77 21.58
C LEU A 166 -6.54 -12.35 20.25
N MET A 167 -7.40 -13.07 19.52
CA MET A 167 -7.06 -13.62 18.20
C MET A 167 -6.73 -12.52 17.20
N GLY A 168 -7.49 -11.42 17.20
CA GLY A 168 -7.19 -10.25 16.38
C GLY A 168 -5.83 -9.62 16.72
N SER A 169 -5.52 -9.53 18.02
CA SER A 169 -4.23 -8.98 18.48
C SER A 169 -3.04 -9.83 18.05
N ILE A 170 -3.19 -11.16 17.99
CA ILE A 170 -2.13 -12.07 17.49
C ILE A 170 -1.75 -11.75 16.04
N VAL A 171 -2.72 -11.36 15.21
CA VAL A 171 -2.48 -10.98 13.81
C VAL A 171 -1.86 -9.58 13.72
N VAL A 172 -2.36 -8.64 14.52
CA VAL A 172 -2.01 -7.22 14.45
C VAL A 172 -0.61 -6.91 15.02
N VAL A 173 -0.29 -7.43 16.22
CA VAL A 173 0.92 -7.07 16.96
C VAL A 173 2.21 -7.33 16.16
N PRO A 174 2.38 -8.44 15.43
CA PRO A 174 3.55 -8.68 14.60
C PRO A 174 3.85 -7.56 13.61
N PHE A 175 2.84 -6.93 13.00
CA PHE A 175 3.06 -5.83 12.05
C PHE A 175 3.73 -4.62 12.71
N PHE A 176 3.26 -4.21 13.90
CA PHE A 176 3.87 -3.09 14.63
C PHE A 176 5.27 -3.43 15.16
N VAL A 177 5.49 -4.68 15.60
CA VAL A 177 6.81 -5.13 16.03
C VAL A 177 7.78 -5.10 14.85
N LEU A 178 7.39 -5.62 13.69
CA LEU A 178 8.20 -5.60 12.47
C LEU A 178 8.42 -4.16 11.97
N ALA A 179 7.42 -3.28 12.06
CA ALA A 179 7.55 -1.86 11.69
C ALA A 179 8.61 -1.14 12.53
N ARG A 180 8.65 -1.40 13.84
CA ARG A 180 9.70 -0.86 14.73
C ARG A 180 11.05 -1.52 14.48
N LYS A 181 11.09 -2.84 14.26
CA LYS A 181 12.34 -3.57 13.98
C LYS A 181 12.94 -3.20 12.64
N ALA A 182 12.14 -2.87 11.62
CA ALA A 182 12.62 -2.47 10.30
C ALA A 182 13.64 -1.31 10.36
N GLY A 183 13.48 -0.38 11.29
CA GLY A 183 14.40 0.74 11.47
C GLY A 183 15.76 0.35 12.04
N ARG A 184 15.83 -0.70 12.88
CA ARG A 184 17.06 -1.13 13.54
C ARG A 184 17.72 -2.32 12.82
N TRP A 185 16.92 -3.26 12.30
CA TRP A 185 17.35 -4.57 11.79
C TRP A 185 16.66 -4.83 10.42
N PRO A 186 16.95 -4.03 9.38
CA PRO A 186 16.22 -4.07 8.11
C PRO A 186 16.26 -5.45 7.47
N ARG A 187 17.45 -6.08 7.39
CA ARG A 187 17.61 -7.42 6.80
C ARG A 187 16.83 -8.49 7.55
N GLY A 188 16.88 -8.49 8.88
CA GLY A 188 16.14 -9.44 9.71
C GLY A 188 14.64 -9.31 9.51
N THR A 189 14.13 -8.07 9.46
CA THR A 189 12.73 -7.81 9.09
C THR A 189 12.43 -8.26 7.67
N GLY A 190 13.32 -8.04 6.71
CA GLY A 190 13.16 -8.48 5.33
C GLY A 190 13.01 -9.99 5.20
N VAL A 191 13.89 -10.76 5.84
CA VAL A 191 13.78 -12.23 5.91
C VAL A 191 12.46 -12.64 6.55
N ALA A 192 12.11 -12.04 7.70
CA ALA A 192 10.85 -12.37 8.39
C ALA A 192 9.62 -12.14 7.50
N LEU A 193 9.57 -11.03 6.74
CA LEU A 193 8.48 -10.75 5.82
C LEU A 193 8.39 -11.78 4.68
N LEU A 194 9.52 -12.16 4.09
CA LEU A 194 9.54 -13.20 3.05
C LEU A 194 9.12 -14.57 3.59
N THR A 195 9.58 -14.93 4.80
CA THR A 195 9.15 -16.16 5.46
C THR A 195 7.65 -16.15 5.73
N VAL A 196 7.10 -15.05 6.24
CA VAL A 196 5.65 -14.92 6.47
C VAL A 196 4.88 -15.00 5.16
N ALA A 197 5.34 -14.35 4.09
CA ALA A 197 4.71 -14.43 2.77
C ALA A 197 4.73 -15.86 2.21
N ALA A 198 5.85 -16.58 2.36
CA ALA A 198 5.97 -17.98 1.94
C ALA A 198 5.05 -18.90 2.76
N LEU A 199 5.03 -18.75 4.09
CA LEU A 199 4.13 -19.51 4.96
C LEU A 199 2.66 -19.24 4.65
N PHE A 200 2.30 -17.98 4.37
CA PHE A 200 0.95 -17.61 3.98
C PHE A 200 0.54 -18.33 2.69
N LEU A 201 1.39 -18.31 1.66
CA LEU A 201 1.12 -19.04 0.41
C LEU A 201 0.97 -20.54 0.68
N LEU A 202 1.87 -21.14 1.45
CA LEU A 202 1.82 -22.58 1.77
C LEU A 202 0.53 -22.97 2.50
N MET A 203 0.06 -22.13 3.43
CA MET A 203 -1.12 -22.42 4.23
C MET A 203 -2.42 -22.15 3.47
N PHE A 204 -2.49 -21.07 2.68
CA PHE A 204 -3.74 -20.63 2.06
C PHE A 204 -3.96 -21.15 0.65
N VAL A 205 -2.92 -21.50 -0.11
CA VAL A 205 -3.09 -22.08 -1.46
C VAL A 205 -3.95 -23.35 -1.44
N PRO A 206 -3.73 -24.34 -0.54
CA PRO A 206 -4.59 -25.52 -0.48
C PRO A 206 -6.05 -25.16 -0.20
N VAL A 207 -6.29 -24.22 0.72
CA VAL A 207 -7.64 -23.75 1.08
C VAL A 207 -8.31 -23.07 -0.11
N TRP A 208 -7.58 -22.30 -0.89
CA TRP A 208 -8.12 -21.63 -2.09
C TRP A 208 -8.48 -22.62 -3.20
N VAL A 209 -7.65 -23.64 -3.39
CA VAL A 209 -7.92 -24.73 -4.34
C VAL A 209 -9.16 -25.50 -3.91
N GLU A 210 -9.27 -25.86 -2.64
CA GLU A 210 -10.43 -26.59 -2.11
C GLU A 210 -11.72 -25.78 -2.20
N ARG A 211 -11.68 -24.48 -1.90
CA ARG A 211 -12.84 -23.58 -2.00
C ARG A 211 -13.24 -23.22 -3.43
N SER A 212 -12.54 -23.74 -4.44
CA SER A 212 -12.83 -23.46 -5.85
C SER A 212 -12.93 -21.95 -6.15
N MET A 213 -12.06 -21.14 -5.54
CA MET A 213 -12.04 -19.70 -5.80
C MET A 213 -11.82 -19.44 -7.29
N LYS A 214 -12.55 -18.47 -7.86
CA LYS A 214 -12.27 -17.99 -9.21
C LYS A 214 -10.82 -17.47 -9.25
N LEU A 215 -10.09 -17.80 -10.31
CA LEU A 215 -8.70 -17.37 -10.51
C LEU A 215 -8.47 -15.85 -10.29
N PRO A 216 -9.30 -14.92 -10.79
CA PRO A 216 -9.10 -13.50 -10.54
C PRO A 216 -9.16 -13.13 -9.05
N ASP A 217 -10.04 -13.75 -8.27
CA ASP A 217 -10.17 -13.45 -6.83
C ASP A 217 -8.95 -13.98 -6.05
N LEU A 218 -8.43 -15.14 -6.45
CA LEU A 218 -7.19 -15.69 -5.93
C LEU A 218 -6.02 -14.76 -6.23
N LEU A 219 -5.87 -14.34 -7.49
CA LEU A 219 -4.81 -13.43 -7.90
C LEU A 219 -4.94 -12.06 -7.23
N LEU A 220 -6.16 -11.56 -7.04
CA LEU A 220 -6.43 -10.29 -6.36
C LEU A 220 -5.99 -10.38 -4.90
N THR A 221 -6.40 -11.45 -4.21
CA THR A 221 -6.04 -11.71 -2.81
C THR A 221 -4.53 -11.87 -2.65
N ALA A 222 -3.90 -12.65 -3.54
CA ALA A 222 -2.45 -12.81 -3.55
C ALA A 222 -1.73 -11.48 -3.82
N THR A 223 -2.23 -10.67 -4.76
CA THR A 223 -1.64 -9.36 -5.07
C THR A 223 -1.75 -8.40 -3.88
N LEU A 224 -2.91 -8.33 -3.24
CA LEU A 224 -3.11 -7.41 -2.10
C LEU A 224 -2.34 -7.81 -0.85
N LEU A 225 -2.14 -9.10 -0.63
CA LEU A 225 -1.53 -9.60 0.61
C LEU A 225 -0.04 -9.95 0.44
N ILE A 226 0.33 -10.65 -0.63
CA ILE A 226 1.69 -11.19 -0.81
C ILE A 226 2.62 -10.17 -1.43
N VAL A 227 2.20 -9.46 -2.47
CA VAL A 227 3.09 -8.52 -3.18
C VAL A 227 3.64 -7.45 -2.25
N PRO A 228 2.85 -6.82 -1.34
CA PRO A 228 3.38 -5.87 -0.38
C PRO A 228 4.46 -6.45 0.53
N LEU A 229 4.24 -7.66 1.04
CA LEU A 229 5.19 -8.33 1.92
C LEU A 229 6.49 -8.67 1.19
N VAL A 230 6.38 -9.22 -0.02
CA VAL A 230 7.53 -9.63 -0.84
C VAL A 230 8.32 -8.41 -1.32
N ALA A 231 7.66 -7.40 -1.87
CA ALA A 231 8.30 -6.18 -2.35
C ALA A 231 9.04 -5.47 -1.21
N THR A 232 8.39 -5.32 -0.04
CA THR A 232 9.00 -4.73 1.15
C THR A 232 10.17 -5.56 1.67
N GLY A 233 10.00 -6.89 1.74
CA GLY A 233 11.04 -7.80 2.19
C GLY A 233 12.29 -7.75 1.32
N MET A 234 12.11 -7.81 0.00
CA MET A 234 13.19 -7.69 -0.98
C MET A 234 13.88 -6.33 -0.91
N ALA A 235 13.13 -5.24 -0.75
CA ALA A 235 13.70 -3.89 -0.63
C ALA A 235 14.59 -3.77 0.63
N LEU A 236 14.15 -4.32 1.77
CA LEU A 236 14.92 -4.32 3.01
C LEU A 236 16.17 -5.21 2.97
N LEU A 237 16.15 -6.31 2.21
CA LEU A 237 17.34 -7.16 2.03
C LEU A 237 18.41 -6.51 1.17
N ARG A 238 18.00 -5.69 0.19
CA ARG A 238 18.90 -4.96 -0.72
C ARG A 238 19.61 -3.79 -0.06
N GLU A 239 19.04 -3.21 1.00
CA GLU A 239 19.79 -2.27 1.83
C GLU A 239 20.93 -3.00 2.54
N GLY A 240 22.13 -2.88 1.96
CA GLY A 240 23.36 -3.32 2.59
C GLY A 240 23.61 -2.61 3.92
N PRO A 241 24.49 -3.15 4.79
CA PRO A 241 25.07 -2.33 5.83
C PRO A 241 25.78 -1.19 5.09
N GLN A 242 25.21 0.01 5.15
CA GLN A 242 25.96 1.24 4.96
C GLN A 242 26.97 1.25 6.10
N LEU A 243 28.02 0.46 5.94
CA LEU A 243 29.23 0.54 6.74
C LEU A 243 29.69 1.97 6.54
N GLU A 244 29.54 2.81 7.56
CA GLU A 244 30.56 3.70 8.11
C GLU A 244 31.62 4.31 7.16
N GLU A 245 31.32 4.51 5.88
CA GLU A 245 32.19 5.21 4.92
C GLU A 245 32.26 6.72 5.22
N ASP A 246 31.38 7.22 6.10
CA ASP A 246 31.49 8.57 6.69
C ASP A 246 32.53 8.67 7.82
N GLY A 247 33.16 7.55 8.22
CA GLY A 247 34.14 7.51 9.32
C GLY A 247 35.61 7.45 8.89
N ALA A 248 35.89 7.08 7.64
CA ALA A 248 37.25 7.05 7.11
C ALA A 248 37.48 8.25 6.20
N SER A 249 37.42 9.47 6.76
CA SER A 249 38.15 10.58 6.15
C SER A 249 39.63 10.23 6.33
N PRO A 250 40.39 9.90 5.27
CA PRO A 250 41.83 9.80 5.42
C PRO A 250 42.29 11.19 5.85
N ASP A 251 42.87 11.30 7.04
CA ASP A 251 43.65 12.46 7.41
C ASP A 251 44.60 12.76 6.25
N VAL A 252 44.27 13.81 5.49
CA VAL A 252 45.17 14.40 4.51
C VAL A 252 46.23 15.12 5.34
N ALA A 253 47.23 14.34 5.75
CA ALA A 253 48.48 14.87 6.26
C ALA A 253 49.21 15.53 5.08
N GLY A 254 49.17 16.86 5.05
CA GLY A 254 49.94 17.73 4.18
C GLY A 254 50.21 19.05 4.87
#